data_AF-A0A5E4WUH4-F1
#
_entry.id   AF-A0A5E4WUH4-F1
#
_cell.length_a   1.000
_cell.length_b   1.000
_cell.length_c   1.000
_cell.angle_alpha   90.00
_cell.angle_beta   90.00
_cell.angle_gamma   90.00
#
_symmetry.space_group_name_H-M   'P 1'
#
loop_
_entity.id
_entity.type
_entity.pdbx_description
1 polymer ?
#
loop_
_entity_poly.entity_id
_entity_poly.type
_entity_poly.pdbx_seq_one_letter_code
_entity_poly.pdbx_strand_id
1 'polypeptide(L)'
;MNLRTYLDQSRGMSAALARALHVAPVLISQWANGQRQVPAERCPAIEKATDGAVTCEELRPDVDWAYLRGSGAAANNETTGSEAAA
;
A
#
# COMPACT_ATOMS: atom_id res chain seq x y z
N MET A 1 8.10 -12.08 -1.48
CA MET A 1 9.23 -11.60 -0.64
C MET A 1 8.62 -10.71 0.40
N ASN A 2 8.88 -10.98 1.68
CA ASN A 2 8.25 -10.24 2.76
C ASN A 2 9.00 -8.95 3.08
N LEU A 3 8.32 -8.04 3.79
CA LEU A 3 8.86 -6.72 4.14
C LEU A 3 10.19 -6.80 4.89
N ARG A 4 10.37 -7.77 5.79
CA ARG A 4 11.62 -7.91 6.55
C ARG A 4 12.81 -8.22 5.63
N THR A 5 12.69 -9.23 4.78
CA THR A 5 13.75 -9.58 3.83
C THR A 5 14.03 -8.43 2.86
N TYR A 6 13.01 -7.66 2.45
CA TYR A 6 13.22 -6.46 1.63
C TYR A 6 14.11 -5.43 2.32
N LEU A 7 13.85 -5.16 3.60
CA LEU A 7 14.62 -4.17 4.37
C LEU A 7 16.05 -4.61 4.67
N ASP A 8 16.30 -5.91 4.76
CA ASP A 8 17.62 -6.47 5.07
C ASP A 8 18.58 -6.49 3.86
N GLN A 9 18.09 -6.19 2.64
CA GLN A 9 18.92 -6.20 1.42
C GLN A 9 20.06 -5.17 1.45
N SER A 10 19.84 -4.01 2.08
CA SER A 10 20.85 -2.97 2.16
C SER A 10 20.64 -2.05 3.36
N ARG A 11 21.75 -1.51 3.89
CA ARG A 11 21.70 -0.54 4.98
C ARG A 11 20.95 0.71 4.51
N GLY A 12 20.00 1.15 5.33
CA GLY A 12 19.21 2.36 5.05
C GLY A 12 17.92 2.13 4.28
N MET A 13 17.62 0.91 3.82
CA MET A 13 16.33 0.60 3.16
C MET A 13 15.13 0.96 4.03
N SER A 14 15.20 0.72 5.34
CA SER A 14 14.13 1.12 6.28
C SER A 14 13.93 2.63 6.33
N ALA A 15 15.02 3.41 6.34
CA ALA A 15 14.93 4.88 6.31
C ALA A 15 14.45 5.39 4.94
N ALA A 16 14.87 4.77 3.84
CA ALA A 16 14.41 5.11 2.50
C ALA A 16 12.91 4.85 2.33
N LEU A 17 12.44 3.67 2.74
CA LEU A 17 11.02 3.31 2.69
C LEU A 17 10.17 4.22 3.60
N ALA A 18 10.66 4.52 4.81
CA ALA A 18 9.99 5.44 5.72
C ALA A 18 9.80 6.84 5.10
N ARG A 19 10.83 7.36 4.41
CA ARG A 19 10.78 8.64 3.70
C ARG A 19 9.80 8.59 2.53
N ALA A 20 9.85 7.54 1.72
CA ALA A 20 8.96 7.37 0.57
C ALA A 20 7.48 7.29 0.98
N LEU A 21 7.19 6.71 2.14
CA LEU A 21 5.84 6.55 2.68
C LEU A 21 5.42 7.67 3.64
N HIS A 22 6.30 8.66 3.88
CA HIS A 22 6.08 9.74 4.86
C HIS A 22 5.68 9.23 6.25
N VAL A 23 6.35 8.19 6.74
CA VAL A 23 6.13 7.61 8.07
C VAL A 23 7.41 7.62 8.91
N ALA A 24 7.25 7.42 10.23
CA ALA A 24 8.40 7.25 11.10
C ALA A 24 9.14 5.92 10.80
N PRO A 25 10.48 5.89 10.80
CA PRO A 25 11.26 4.66 10.59
C PRO A 25 10.95 3.54 11.58
N VAL A 26 10.59 3.91 12.82
CA VAL A 26 10.15 2.96 13.85
C VAL A 26 8.90 2.19 13.41
N LEU A 27 7.98 2.83 12.68
CA LEU A 27 6.77 2.18 12.19
C LEU A 27 7.07 1.11 11.15
N ILE A 28 8.02 1.37 10.23
CA ILE A 28 8.50 0.38 9.27
C ILE A 28 9.09 -0.84 10.00
N SER A 29 9.88 -0.61 11.06
CA SER A 29 10.43 -1.69 11.89
C SER A 29 9.34 -2.48 12.61
N GLN A 30 8.31 -1.82 13.15
CA GLN A 30 7.18 -2.49 13.79
C GLN A 30 6.42 -3.40 12.82
N TRP A 31 6.20 -2.94 11.59
CA TRP A 31 5.58 -3.74 10.53
C TRP A 31 6.44 -4.93 10.13
N ALA A 32 7.73 -4.71 9.88
CA ALA A 32 8.66 -5.77 9.48
C ALA A 32 8.84 -6.86 10.54
N ASN A 33 8.72 -6.50 11.83
CA ASN A 33 8.84 -7.43 12.95
C ASN A 33 7.49 -8.03 13.41
N GLY A 34 6.39 -7.71 12.71
CA GLY A 34 5.05 -8.18 13.09
C GLY A 34 4.53 -7.63 14.43
N GLN A 35 5.20 -6.63 15.02
CA GLN A 35 4.74 -5.98 16.25
C GLN A 35 3.44 -5.20 16.03
N ARG A 36 3.24 -4.74 14.79
CA ARG A 36 2.01 -4.09 14.36
C ARG A 36 1.65 -4.57 12.96
N GLN A 37 0.37 -4.89 12.74
CA GLN A 37 -0.12 -5.20 11.39
C GLN A 37 -0.06 -3.95 10.50
N VAL A 38 0.26 -4.14 9.23
CA VAL A 38 0.20 -3.07 8.22
C VAL A 38 -1.26 -2.72 7.95
N PRO A 39 -1.69 -1.45 8.07
CA PRO A 39 -3.02 -1.02 7.67
C PRO A 39 -3.29 -1.33 6.19
N ALA A 40 -4.46 -1.86 5.84
CA ALA A 40 -4.78 -2.25 4.46
C ALA A 40 -4.63 -1.06 3.49
N GLU A 41 -5.06 0.13 3.90
CA GLU A 41 -4.89 1.38 3.16
C GLU A 41 -3.43 1.72 2.79
N ARG A 42 -2.43 1.16 3.50
CA ARG A 42 -1.00 1.40 3.27
C ARG A 42 -0.33 0.32 2.43
N CYS A 43 -0.94 -0.86 2.30
CA CYS A 43 -0.38 -1.96 1.53
C CYS A 43 -0.06 -1.55 0.06
N PRO A 44 -0.97 -0.86 -0.67
CA PRO A 44 -0.67 -0.43 -2.03
C PRO A 44 0.48 0.58 -2.12
N ALA A 45 0.61 1.46 -1.11
CA ALA A 45 1.69 2.44 -1.07
C ALA A 45 3.05 1.75 -0.84
N ILE A 46 3.10 0.74 0.04
CA ILE A 46 4.31 -0.06 0.25
C ILE A 46 4.66 -0.86 -1.01
N GLU A 47 3.69 -1.52 -1.64
CA GLU A 47 3.94 -2.27 -2.88
C GLU A 47 4.51 -1.37 -3.97
N LYS A 48 3.92 -0.18 -4.17
CA LYS A 48 4.43 0.81 -5.11
C LYS A 48 5.83 1.31 -4.74
N ALA A 49 6.09 1.62 -3.47
CA ALA A 49 7.39 2.13 -3.02
C ALA A 49 8.51 1.07 -3.05
N THR A 50 8.14 -0.20 -3.21
CA THR A 50 9.07 -1.33 -3.33
C THR A 50 9.12 -1.89 -4.75
N ASP A 51 8.53 -1.19 -5.73
CA ASP A 51 8.43 -1.64 -7.13
C ASP A 51 7.87 -3.07 -7.27
N GLY A 52 6.91 -3.44 -6.42
CA GLY A 52 6.29 -4.76 -6.41
C GLY A 52 7.12 -5.86 -5.74
N ALA A 53 8.28 -5.55 -5.17
CA ALA A 53 9.09 -6.53 -4.45
C ALA A 53 8.40 -7.05 -3.18
N VAL A 54 7.56 -6.21 -2.55
CA VAL A 54 6.71 -6.58 -1.40
C VAL A 54 5.26 -6.33 -1.79
N THR A 55 4.48 -7.39 -1.98
CA THR A 55 3.10 -7.25 -2.46
C THR A 55 2.09 -7.07 -1.33
N CYS A 56 0.90 -6.56 -1.65
CA CYS A 56 -0.20 -6.42 -0.70
C CYS A 56 -0.59 -7.75 -0.05
N GLU A 57 -0.56 -8.84 -0.81
CA GLU A 57 -0.89 -10.19 -0.35
C GLU A 57 0.12 -10.71 0.69
N GLU A 58 1.39 -10.36 0.55
CA GLU A 58 2.44 -10.72 1.53
C GLU A 58 2.33 -9.87 2.82
N LEU A 59 1.90 -8.61 2.70
CA LEU A 59 1.70 -7.71 3.84
C LEU A 59 0.43 -8.04 4.63
N ARG A 60 -0.62 -8.47 3.93
CA ARG A 60 -1.92 -8.87 4.48
C ARG A 60 -2.47 -10.08 3.74
N PRO A 61 -2.13 -11.29 4.22
CA PRO A 61 -2.79 -12.51 3.74
C PRO A 61 -4.24 -12.64 4.24
N ASP A 62 -4.65 -11.82 5.23
CA ASP A 62 -5.99 -11.79 5.80
C ASP A 62 -7.03 -11.08 4.93
N VAL A 63 -6.60 -10.36 3.90
CA VAL A 63 -7.47 -9.57 3.02
C VAL A 63 -7.49 -10.16 1.61
N ASP A 64 -8.68 -10.31 1.04
CA ASP A 64 -8.84 -10.70 -0.36
C ASP A 64 -8.60 -9.50 -1.29
N TRP A 65 -7.34 -9.33 -1.68
CA TRP A 65 -6.90 -8.28 -2.61
C TRP A 65 -7.40 -8.49 -4.05
N ALA A 66 -7.69 -9.73 -4.44
CA ALA A 66 -8.22 -10.01 -5.78
C ALA A 66 -9.64 -9.47 -5.92
N TYR A 67 -10.48 -9.66 -4.89
CA TYR A 67 -11.80 -9.06 -4.82
C TYR A 67 -11.76 -7.52 -4.83
N LEU A 68 -10.87 -6.91 -4.04
CA LEU A 68 -10.74 -5.45 -3.99
C LEU A 68 -10.31 -4.84 -5.33
N ARG A 69 -9.39 -5.48 -6.07
CA ARG A 69 -8.96 -5.01 -7.40
C ARG A 69 -10.06 -5.10 -8.45
N GLY A 70 -10.92 -6.12 -8.39
CA GLY A 70 -12.05 -6.29 -9.31
C GLY A 70 -13.22 -5.33 -9.07
N SER A 71 -13.36 -4.80 -7.85
CA SER A 71 -14.54 -4.04 -7.42
C SER A 71 -14.53 -2.56 -7.83
N GLY A 72 -13.43 -2.02 -8.35
CA GLY A 72 -13.28 -0.60 -8.68
C GLY A 72 -13.80 -0.16 -10.06
N ALA A 73 -14.23 -1.09 -10.92
CA ALA A 73 -14.56 -0.78 -12.31
C ALA A 73 -15.99 -0.24 -12.56
N ALA A 74 -16.89 -0.28 -11.57
CA ALA A 74 -18.33 -0.02 -11.79
C ALA A 74 -18.83 1.39 -11.41
N ALA A 75 -18.00 2.28 -10.86
CA ALA A 75 -18.51 3.43 -10.11
C ALA A 75 -18.44 4.82 -10.80
N ASN A 76 -18.27 4.94 -12.12
CA ASN A 76 -18.23 6.27 -12.77
C ASN A 76 -18.96 6.28 -14.11
N ASN A 77 -20.28 6.59 -14.15
CA ASN A 77 -20.86 7.28 -15.32
C ASN A 77 -22.23 7.98 -15.13
N GLU A 78 -22.53 8.62 -14.01
CA GLU A 78 -23.78 9.37 -13.86
C GLU A 78 -23.58 10.75 -13.23
N THR A 79 -23.28 11.77 -14.05
CA THR A 79 -23.79 13.16 -13.92
C THR A 79 -23.37 13.93 -15.19
N THR A 80 -24.26 13.98 -16.18
CA THR A 80 -24.20 14.88 -17.34
C THR A 80 -25.55 15.59 -17.46
N GLY A 81 -25.52 16.93 -17.56
CA GLY A 81 -26.68 17.83 -17.78
C GLY A 81 -27.34 18.29 -16.47
N SER A 82 -27.77 19.53 -16.25
CA SER A 82 -28.12 20.66 -17.12
C SER A 82 -28.31 21.89 -16.21
N GLU A 83 -27.72 23.05 -16.51
CA GLU A 83 -28.41 24.36 -16.47
C GLU A 83 -27.47 25.52 -16.83
N ALA A 84 -27.70 26.13 -18.00
CA ALA A 84 -27.41 27.54 -18.29
C ALA A 84 -28.18 27.91 -19.57
N ALA A 85 -29.46 28.24 -19.42
CA ALA A 85 -30.27 28.90 -20.44
C ALA A 85 -30.31 30.40 -20.13
N ALA A 86 -30.20 31.17 -21.22
CA ALA A 86 -30.21 32.63 -21.30
C ALA A 86 -31.59 33.25 -21.06
#